data_AF-A0A8D2DQ46-F1
#
_entry.id   AF-A0A8D2DQ46-F1
#
_cell.length_a   1.000
_cell.length_b   1.000
_cell.length_c   1.000
_cell.angle_alpha   90.00
_cell.angle_beta   90.00
_cell.angle_gamma   90.00
#
_symmetry.space_group_name_H-M   'P 1'
#
loop_
_entity.id
_entity.type
_entity.pdbx_description
1 polymer ?
#
loop_
_entity_poly.entity_id
_entity_poly.type
_entity_poly.pdbx_seq_one_letter_code
_entity_poly.pdbx_strand_id
1 'polypeptide(L)' 'MLSPMANIILNGEKLKAFPLKTGTRQGSRSETGDIAIRDLQLYYKAIVTKTAWYWYQN' A
#
# COMPACT_ATOMS: atom_id res chain seq x y z
N MET A 1 17.56 5.36 11.87
CA MET A 1 16.89 5.36 10.55
C MET A 1 15.62 4.54 10.69
N LEU A 2 14.48 5.18 11.00
CA LEU A 2 13.22 4.48 11.26
C LEU A 2 12.43 4.38 9.95
N SER A 3 12.21 3.15 9.46
CA SER A 3 11.28 2.93 8.35
C SER A 3 9.85 3.18 8.84
N PRO A 4 9.05 4.02 8.16
CA PRO A 4 7.64 4.16 8.51
C PRO A 4 6.89 2.86 8.21
N MET A 5 6.28 2.28 9.24
CA MET A 5 5.39 1.12 9.12
C MET A 5 3.95 1.58 9.15
N ALA A 6 3.18 1.28 8.09
CA ALA A 6 1.75 1.52 8.08
C ALA A 6 1.02 0.38 8.80
N ASN A 7 0.09 0.72 9.68
CA ASN A 7 -0.84 -0.21 10.31
C ASN A 7 -2.24 0.09 9.78
N ILE A 8 -2.92 -0.90 9.21
CA ILE A 8 -4.29 -0.75 8.68
C ILE A 8 -5.21 -1.63 9.54
N ILE A 9 -6.31 -1.04 10.03
CA ILE A 9 -7.36 -1.74 10.77
C ILE A 9 -8.56 -1.92 9.82
N LEU A 10 -8.96 -3.16 9.57
CA LEU A 10 -10.14 -3.48 8.76
C LEU A 10 -11.14 -4.23 9.66
N ASN A 11 -12.36 -3.70 9.81
CA ASN A 11 -13.42 -4.33 10.61
C ASN A 11 -12.99 -4.69 12.04
N GLY A 12 -12.09 -3.90 12.65
CA GLY A 12 -11.53 -4.16 13.98
C GLY A 12 -10.33 -5.11 14.00
N GLU A 13 -10.00 -5.75 12.88
CA GLU A 13 -8.82 -6.60 12.75
C GLU A 13 -7.62 -5.82 12.21
N LYS A 14 -6.51 -5.85 12.95
CA LYS A 14 -5.26 -5.20 12.56
C LYS A 14 -4.50 -6.10 11.59
N LEU A 15 -4.34 -5.66 10.35
CA LEU A 15 -3.56 -6.40 9.35
C LEU A 15 -2.05 -6.18 9.55
N LYS A 16 -1.24 -7.16 9.13
CA LYS A 16 0.22 -7.11 9.29
C LYS A 16 0.81 -5.87 8.60
N ALA A 17 1.75 -5.24 9.30
CA ALA A 17 2.46 -4.07 8.82
C ALA A 17 3.28 -4.42 7.57
N PHE A 18 3.06 -3.65 6.49
CA PHE A 18 3.92 -3.70 5.31
C PHE A 18 4.94 -2.55 5.39
N PRO A 19 6.22 -2.81 5.07
CA PRO A 19 7.21 -1.75 5.02
C PRO A 19 6.89 -0.80 3.87
N LEU A 20 6.50 0.44 4.18
CA LEU A 20 6.41 1.46 3.15
C LEU A 20 7.83 1.75 2.68
N LYS A 21 8.10 1.53 1.39
CA LYS A 21 9.44 1.76 0.83
C LYS A 21 9.67 3.26 0.68
N THR A 22 10.08 3.92 1.77
CA THR A 22 10.71 5.24 1.68
C THR A 22 12.15 5.07 1.25
N GLY A 23 12.36 4.64 0.00
CA GLY A 23 13.68 4.64 -0.60
C GLY A 23 14.05 6.09 -0.91
N THR A 24 14.95 6.70 -0.14
CA THR A 24 15.69 7.89 -0.58
C THR A 24 16.59 7.49 -1.73
N ARG A 25 16.02 7.35 -2.94
CA ARG A 25 16.80 7.44 -4.18
C ARG A 25 16.90 8.92 -4.50
N GLN A 26 18.08 9.48 -4.24
CA GLN A 26 18.48 10.81 -4.67
C GLN A 26 18.35 10.84 -6.20
N GLY A 27 17.27 11.46 -6.68
CA GLY A 27 16.89 11.47 -8.09
C GLY A 27 15.41 11.80 -8.27
N SER A 28 15.09 13.08 -8.13
CA SER A 28 13.79 13.76 -8.30
C SER A 28 12.78 13.66 -7.14
N ARG A 29 12.47 14.86 -6.63
CA ARG A 29 11.45 15.29 -5.63
C ARG A 29 10.64 14.18 -4.97
N SER A 30 11.04 13.89 -3.74
CA SER A 30 10.21 13.29 -2.71
C SER A 30 9.09 14.26 -2.31
N GLU A 31 7.99 14.25 -3.05
CA GLU A 31 6.68 14.58 -2.50
C GLU A 31 6.24 13.34 -1.71
N THR A 32 6.73 13.22 -0.48
CA THR A 32 6.55 12.05 0.40
C THR A 32 5.08 11.60 0.53
N GLY A 33 4.12 12.50 0.28
CA GLY A 33 2.69 12.19 0.16
C GLY A 33 2.33 11.38 -1.09
N ASP A 34 2.88 11.73 -2.26
CA ASP A 34 2.52 11.11 -3.55
C ASP A 34 2.97 9.66 -3.66
N ILE A 35 4.12 9.33 -3.09
CA ILE A 35 4.63 7.95 -3.07
C ILE A 35 3.72 7.07 -2.20
N ALA A 36 3.32 7.55 -1.02
CA ALA A 36 2.40 6.84 -0.13
C ALA A 36 1.00 6.70 -0.76
N ILE A 37 0.51 7.75 -1.43
CA ILE A 37 -0.76 7.72 -2.18
C ILE A 37 -0.69 6.69 -3.31
N ARG A 38 0.43 6.63 -4.04
CA ARG A 38 0.61 5.66 -5.14
C ARG A 38 0.65 4.21 -4.63
N ASP A 39 1.32 3.95 -3.51
CA ASP A 39 1.34 2.62 -2.89
C ASP A 39 -0.06 2.19 -2.41
N LEU A 40 -0.84 3.11 -1.83
CA LEU A 40 -2.23 2.85 -1.43
C LEU A 40 -3.14 2.57 -2.65
N GLN A 41 -2.98 3.33 -3.73
CA GLN A 41 -3.73 3.11 -4.97
C GLN A 41 -3.40 1.74 -5.60
N LEU A 42 -2.13 1.33 -5.60
CA LEU A 42 -1.73 0.00 -6.09
C LEU A 42 -2.33 -1.12 -5.23
N TYR A 43 -2.34 -0.95 -3.91
CA TYR A 43 -2.95 -1.91 -2.99
C TYR A 43 -4.46 -2.06 -3.24
N TYR A 44 -5.19 -0.95 -3.37
CA TYR A 44 -6.62 -0.99 -3.67
C TYR A 44 -6.90 -1.68 -5.01
N LYS A 45 -6.14 -1.34 -6.06
CA LYS A 45 -6.23 -2.02 -7.37
C LYS A 45 -6.00 -3.52 -7.24
N ALA A 46 -5.02 -3.96 -6.45
CA ALA A 46 -4.74 -5.38 -6.25
C ALA A 46 -5.91 -6.11 -5.55
N ILE A 47 -6.51 -5.51 -4.52
CA ILE A 47 -7.69 -6.10 -3.85
C ILE A 47 -8.85 -6.22 -4.83
N VAL A 48 -9.23 -5.11 -5.48
CA VAL A 48 -10.37 -5.08 -6.42
C VAL A 48 -10.18 -6.11 -7.52
N THR A 49 -8.95 -6.22 -8.04
CA THR A 49 -8.61 -7.21 -9.06
C THR A 49 -8.76 -8.62 -8.52
N LYS A 50 -8.21 -8.93 -7.34
CA LYS A 50 -8.32 -10.27 -6.71
C LYS A 50 -9.77 -10.65 -6.43
N THR A 51 -10.58 -9.72 -5.94
CA THR A 51 -12.02 -9.96 -5.70
C THR A 51 -12.78 -10.13 -7.00
N ALA A 52 -12.50 -9.31 -8.02
CA ALA A 52 -13.13 -9.45 -9.33
C ALA A 52 -12.78 -10.78 -10.00
N TRP A 53 -11.51 -11.22 -9.90
CA TRP A 53 -11.09 -12.55 -10.37
C TRP A 53 -11.81 -13.68 -9.64
N TYR A 54 -11.99 -13.57 -8.32
CA TYR A 54 -12.74 -14.55 -7.54
C TYR A 54 -14.20 -14.66 -8.01
N TRP A 55 -14.86 -13.53 -8.26
CA TRP A 55 -16.23 -13.50 -8.79
C TRP A 55 -16.31 -14.01 -10.24
N TYR A 56 -15.30 -13.78 -11.07
CA TYR A 56 -15.29 -14.26 -12.45
C TYR A 56 -15.08 -15.79 -12.56
N GLN A 57 -14.38 -16.39 -11.59
CA GLN A 57 -14.07 -17.82 -11.58
C GLN A 57 -15.17 -18.67 -10.94
N ASN A 58 -16.13 -18.07 -10.23
CA ASN A 58 -17.20 -18.76 -9.51
C ASN A 58 -18.54 -18.58 -10.22
#